data_AF-A0A963HCQ2-F1
#
_entry.id   AF-A0A963HCQ2-F1
#
_cell.length_a   1.000
_cell.length_b   1.000
_cell.length_c   1.000
_cell.angle_alpha   90.00
_cell.angle_beta   90.00
_cell.angle_gamma   90.00
#
_symmetry.space_group_name_H-M   'P 1'
#
loop_
_entity.id
_entity.type
_entity.pdbx_description
1 polymer ?
#
loop_
_entity_poly.entity_id
_entity_poly.type
_entity_poly.pdbx_seq_one_letter_code
_entity_poly.pdbx_strand_id
1 'polypeptide(L)' 'VKSIRYRGPIFKTLLTIFVISFFILGFLGTKAPSYAFFDVIPGAPVAQLLSAYYFLFFLTMPWWSKIDKYKPEPDRVTM' A
#
# COMPACT_ATOMS: atom_id res chain seq x y z
N VAL A 1 -1.13 13.39 13.48
CA VAL A 1 -2.59 13.14 13.54
C VAL A 1 -2.91 11.65 13.63
N LYS A 2 -3.72 11.21 14.61
CA LYS A 2 -4.02 9.77 14.80
C LYS A 2 -5.02 9.23 13.77
N SER A 3 -6.01 10.05 13.38
CA SER A 3 -7.05 9.63 12.44
C SER A 3 -6.64 9.81 10.97
N ILE A 4 -6.93 8.81 10.14
CA ILE A 4 -6.72 8.83 8.68
C ILE A 4 -7.49 9.96 7.99
N ARG A 5 -8.54 10.48 8.64
CA ARG A 5 -9.35 11.61 8.14
C ARG A 5 -8.51 12.87 7.94
N TYR A 6 -7.53 13.12 8.80
CA TYR A 6 -6.68 14.32 8.79
C TYR A 6 -5.33 14.10 8.10
N ARG A 7 -5.01 12.85 7.72
CA ARG A 7 -3.81 12.54 6.92
C ARG A 7 -3.97 13.06 5.50
N GLY A 8 -2.83 13.44 4.92
CA GLY A 8 -2.77 13.99 3.58
C GLY A 8 -3.11 12.96 2.49
N PRO A 9 -3.18 13.42 1.23
CA PRO A 9 -3.57 12.58 0.10
C PRO A 9 -2.53 11.50 -0.21
N ILE A 10 -1.25 11.71 0.12
CA ILE A 10 -0.15 10.79 -0.23
C ILE A 10 -0.27 9.48 0.55
N PHE A 11 -0.56 9.56 1.85
CA PHE A 11 -0.77 8.35 2.66
C PHE A 11 -1.98 7.55 2.15
N LYS A 12 -3.04 8.23 1.70
CA LYS A 12 -4.25 7.57 1.21
C LYS A 12 -4.01 6.87 -0.13
N THR A 13 -3.33 7.51 -1.07
CA THR A 13 -3.04 6.89 -2.39
C THR A 13 -2.14 5.67 -2.24
N LEU A 14 -1.09 5.74 -1.43
CA LEU A 14 -0.20 4.61 -1.20
C LEU A 14 -0.90 3.46 -0.48
N LEU A 15 -1.77 3.74 0.49
CA LEU A 15 -2.57 2.72 1.15
C LEU A 15 -3.53 2.04 0.16
N THR A 16 -4.17 2.79 -0.74
CA THR A 16 -5.03 2.21 -1.79
C THR A 16 -4.24 1.28 -2.72
N ILE A 17 -3.04 1.69 -3.16
CA ILE A 17 -2.17 0.85 -4.00
C ILE A 17 -1.77 -0.43 -3.27
N PHE A 18 -1.45 -0.32 -1.98
CA PHE A 18 -1.13 -1.47 -1.13
C PHE A 18 -2.30 -2.46 -1.03
N VAL A 19 -3.51 -1.98 -0.81
CA VAL A 19 -4.70 -2.84 -0.76
C VAL A 19 -4.90 -3.58 -2.09
N ILE A 20 -4.78 -2.88 -3.22
CA ILE A 20 -4.87 -3.50 -4.56
C ILE A 20 -3.80 -4.57 -4.74
N SER A 21 -2.56 -4.27 -4.34
CA SER A 21 -1.44 -5.23 -4.44
C SER A 21 -1.71 -6.51 -3.65
N PHE A 22 -2.36 -6.39 -2.49
CA PHE A 22 -2.70 -7.53 -1.63
C PHE A 22 -3.75 -8.45 -2.25
N PHE A 23 -4.78 -7.87 -2.91
CA PHE A 23 -5.77 -8.65 -3.64
C PHE A 23 -5.17 -9.38 -4.84
N ILE A 24 -4.27 -8.73 -5.59
CA ILE A 24 -3.56 -9.36 -6.71
C ILE A 24 -2.71 -10.52 -6.21
N LEU A 25 -1.96 -10.33 -5.11
CA LEU A 25 -1.14 -11.38 -4.52
C LEU A 25 -1.98 -12.57 -4.04
N GLY A 26 -3.10 -12.29 -3.37
CA GLY A 26 -4.05 -13.30 -2.93
C GLY A 26 -4.61 -14.11 -4.10
N PHE A 27 -4.96 -13.45 -5.20
CA PHE A 27 -5.40 -14.13 -6.42
C PHE A 27 -4.28 -14.97 -7.04
N LEU A 28 -3.07 -14.42 -7.18
CA LEU A 28 -1.91 -15.12 -7.75
C LEU A 28 -1.51 -16.34 -6.92
N GLY A 29 -1.67 -16.28 -5.59
CA GLY A 29 -1.40 -17.39 -4.69
C GLY A 29 -2.31 -18.61 -4.91
N THR A 30 -3.47 -18.44 -5.53
CA THR A 30 -4.38 -19.55 -5.87
C THR A 30 -4.08 -20.19 -7.23
N LYS A 31 -3.18 -19.59 -8.03
CA LYS A 31 -2.87 -20.00 -9.40
C LYS A 31 -1.51 -20.71 -9.44
N ALA A 32 -1.30 -21.51 -10.48
CA ALA A 32 -0.01 -22.14 -10.72
C ALA A 32 1.08 -21.09 -11.00
N PRO A 33 2.35 -21.34 -10.66
CA PRO A 33 3.46 -20.40 -10.92
C PRO A 33 3.64 -20.05 -12.41
N SER A 34 3.18 -20.94 -13.30
CA SER A 34 3.19 -20.75 -14.76
C SER A 34 2.05 -19.87 -15.28
N TYR A 35 1.11 -19.46 -14.41
CA TYR A 35 0.00 -18.60 -14.81
C TYR A 35 0.53 -17.26 -15.31
N ALA A 36 0.13 -16.88 -16.52
CA ALA A 36 0.43 -15.57 -17.08
C ALA A 36 -0.51 -14.53 -16.45
N PHE A 37 0.05 -13.64 -15.65
CA PHE A 37 -0.68 -12.48 -15.15
C PHE A 37 -0.85 -11.47 -16.28
N PHE A 38 -2.09 -11.06 -16.54
CA PHE A 38 -2.49 -10.20 -17.68
C PHE A 38 -2.08 -10.73 -19.07
N ASP A 39 -1.84 -12.04 -19.25
CA ASP A 39 -1.38 -12.64 -20.51
C ASP A 39 -0.04 -12.11 -21.07
N VAL A 40 0.69 -11.29 -20.30
CA VAL A 40 1.98 -10.70 -20.72
C VAL A 40 3.14 -11.05 -19.78
N ILE A 41 2.88 -11.38 -18.51
CA ILE A 41 3.95 -11.53 -17.50
C ILE A 41 3.81 -12.85 -16.72
N PRO A 42 4.88 -13.64 -16.54
CA PRO A 42 4.85 -14.83 -15.68
C PRO A 42 4.53 -14.46 -14.22
N GLY A 43 3.64 -15.22 -13.57
CA GLY A 43 3.14 -14.92 -12.22
C GLY A 43 4.20 -14.99 -11.11
N ALA A 44 5.22 -15.85 -11.25
CA ALA A 44 6.28 -16.01 -10.24
C ALA A 44 7.07 -14.72 -9.93
N PRO A 45 7.68 -14.02 -10.91
CA PRO A 45 8.40 -12.77 -10.63
C PRO A 45 7.47 -11.64 -10.18
N VAL A 46 6.21 -11.61 -10.65
CA VAL A 46 5.20 -10.63 -10.22
C VAL A 46 4.86 -10.80 -8.75
N ALA A 47 4.63 -12.04 -8.30
CA ALA A 47 4.37 -12.35 -6.91
C ALA A 47 5.56 -11.99 -6.01
N GLN A 48 6.80 -12.23 -6.45
CA GLN A 48 8.00 -11.81 -5.71
C GLN A 48 8.09 -10.29 -5.57
N LEU A 49 7.87 -9.54 -6.66
CA LEU A 49 7.98 -8.09 -6.64
C LEU A 49 6.89 -7.43 -5.79
N LEU A 50 5.65 -7.91 -5.88
CA LEU A 50 4.54 -7.45 -5.03
C LEU A 50 4.77 -7.82 -3.56
N SER A 51 5.36 -8.99 -3.28
CA SER A 51 5.75 -9.37 -1.91
C SER A 51 6.87 -8.47 -1.36
N ALA A 52 7.87 -8.13 -2.18
CA ALA A 52 8.90 -7.17 -1.80
C ALA A 52 8.30 -5.77 -1.54
N TYR A 53 7.36 -5.34 -2.39
CA TYR A 53 6.62 -4.10 -2.20
C TYR A 53 5.82 -4.10 -0.89
N TYR A 54 5.22 -5.23 -0.52
CA TYR A 54 4.51 -5.38 0.76
C TYR A 54 5.42 -5.06 1.95
N PHE A 55 6.64 -5.61 1.99
CA PHE A 55 7.60 -5.27 3.06
C PHE A 55 8.10 -3.83 2.98
N LEU A 56 8.38 -3.34 1.78
CA LEU A 56 8.78 -1.94 1.54
C LEU A 56 7.72 -0.95 2.01
N PHE A 57 6.43 -1.26 1.85
CA PHE A 57 5.33 -0.42 2.33
C PHE A 57 5.47 -0.12 3.82
N PHE A 58 5.69 -1.15 4.65
CA PHE A 58 5.87 -0.98 6.09
C PHE A 58 7.20 -0.32 6.44
N LEU A 59 8.29 -0.69 5.74
CA LEU A 59 9.61 -0.12 5.99
C LEU A 59 9.65 1.40 5.70
N THR A 60 8.99 1.80 4.62
CA THR A 60 9.03 3.18 4.15
C THR A 60 7.90 4.02 4.77
N MET A 61 6.90 3.41 5.43
CA MET A 61 5.86 4.08 6.23
C MET A 61 6.35 5.30 7.05
N PRO A 62 7.47 5.24 7.82
CA PRO A 62 7.98 6.39 8.58
C PRO A 62 8.43 7.58 7.71
N TRP A 63 8.81 7.36 6.45
CA TRP A 63 9.30 8.40 5.55
C TRP A 63 8.17 9.22 4.94
N TRP A 64 7.22 8.58 4.28
CA TRP A 64 6.11 9.30 3.62
C TRP A 64 5.11 9.82 4.63
N SER A 65 4.94 9.12 5.76
CA SER A 65 4.13 9.64 6.84
C SER A 65 4.72 10.90 7.46
N LYS A 66 6.02 11.25 7.30
CA LYS A 66 6.63 12.52 7.75
C LYS A 66 6.48 13.67 6.74
N ILE A 67 6.43 13.34 5.45
CA ILE A 67 6.37 14.33 4.35
C ILE A 67 4.93 14.79 4.10
N ASP A 68 3.95 13.96 4.44
CA ASP A 68 2.55 14.24 4.16
C ASP A 68 2.03 15.46 4.97
N LYS A 69 1.51 16.48 4.27
CA LYS A 69 0.94 17.67 4.91
C LYS A 69 -0.42 17.32 5.50
N TYR A 70 -0.56 17.40 6.81
CA TYR A 70 -1.81 17.07 7.51
C TYR A 70 -2.74 18.29 7.59
N LYS A 71 -4.04 18.02 7.59
CA LYS A 71 -5.04 19.02 7.98
C LYS A 71 -4.99 19.21 9.50
N PRO A 72 -5.12 20.44 10.03
CA PRO A 72 -5.17 20.65 11.48
C PRO A 72 -6.30 19.83 12.10
N GLU A 73 -5.98 19.17 13.23
CA GLU A 73 -7.00 18.53 14.06
C GLU A 73 -7.89 19.63 14.68
N PRO A 74 -9.19 19.37 14.89
CA PRO A 74 -10.11 20.38 15.38
C PRO A 74 -9.80 20.76 16.84
N ASP A 75 -9.94 22.04 17.21
CA ASP A 75 -9.65 22.61 18.56
C ASP A 75 -10.37 21.93 19.74
N ARG A 76 -11.29 20.99 19.48
CA ARG A 76 -12.00 20.22 20.52
C ARG A 76 -11.10 19.21 21.23
N VAL A 77 -9.91 18.92 20.68
CA VAL A 77 -8.94 17.94 21.22
C VAL A 77 -7.65 18.58 21.73
N THR A 78 -7.53 19.91 21.68
CA THR A 78 -6.45 20.68 22.32
C THR A 78 -6.95 21.17 23.69
N MET A 79 -6.78 20.35 24.73
CA MET A 79 -6.83 20.82 26.13
C MET A 79 -5.42 21.21 26.58
#